data_AF-A0A7L8D7D0-F1
#
_entry.id   AF-A0A7L8D7D0-F1
#
_cell.length_a   1.000
_cell.length_b   1.000
_cell.length_c   1.000
_cell.angle_alpha   90.00
_cell.angle_beta   90.00
_cell.angle_gamma   90.00
#
_symmetry.space_group_name_H-M   'P 1'
#
loop_
_entity.id
_entity.type
_entity.pdbx_description
1 polymer ?
#
loop_
_entity_poly.entity_id
_entity_poly.type
_entity_poly.pdbx_seq_one_letter_code
_entity_poly.pdbx_strand_id
1 'polypeptide(L)'
;MSDSAPQSMPAPAPGSGPAGAIKSFFKALFDFSFKSFVSRRLAGIFYAVALALTALGGIIWFFTLIAGGIATLASGSDGAFFGVLIILGAFIIVPLGLFVAVLLLRVWIEAIVALIAVAENTASLRK
;
A
#
# COMPACT_ATOMS: atom_id res chain seq x y z
N MET A 1 29.85 37.29 -41.19
CA MET A 1 30.47 36.46 -40.13
C MET A 1 29.76 36.79 -38.83
N SER A 2 28.75 36.00 -38.47
CA SER A 2 28.00 36.14 -37.22
C SER A 2 28.39 34.98 -36.32
N ASP A 3 29.21 35.27 -35.31
CA ASP A 3 29.62 34.34 -34.26
C ASP A 3 28.41 33.84 -33.48
N SER A 4 28.09 32.56 -33.62
CA SER A 4 27.16 31.84 -32.76
C SER A 4 27.92 31.38 -31.51
N ALA A 5 27.86 32.18 -30.45
CA ALA A 5 28.40 31.80 -29.14
C ALA A 5 27.70 30.52 -28.61
N PRO A 6 28.44 29.55 -28.05
CA PRO A 6 27.86 28.33 -27.50
C PRO A 6 27.02 28.67 -26.26
N GLN A 7 25.72 28.39 -26.32
CA GLN A 7 24.82 28.52 -25.17
C GLN A 7 25.24 27.53 -24.07
N SER A 8 25.69 28.06 -22.93
CA SER A 8 25.96 27.28 -21.73
C SER A 8 24.64 26.79 -21.13
N MET A 9 24.41 25.46 -21.18
CA MET A 9 23.28 24.87 -20.48
C MET A 9 23.40 25.10 -18.97
N PRO A 10 22.32 25.51 -18.28
CA PRO A 10 22.32 25.62 -16.82
C PRO A 10 22.64 24.27 -16.17
N ALA A 11 23.52 24.28 -15.16
CA ALA A 11 23.86 23.09 -14.41
C ALA A 11 22.59 22.46 -13.78
N PRO A 12 22.43 21.12 -13.83
CA PRO A 12 21.28 20.46 -13.24
C PRO A 12 21.20 20.74 -11.74
N ALA A 13 20.01 21.13 -11.28
CA ALA A 13 19.77 21.46 -9.88
C ALA A 13 20.20 20.31 -8.95
N PRO A 14 20.90 20.60 -7.83
CA PRO A 14 21.35 19.56 -6.92
C PRO A 14 20.16 18.79 -6.36
N GLY A 15 20.04 17.50 -6.71
CA GLY A 15 18.99 16.61 -6.23
C GLY A 15 17.95 16.14 -7.26
N SER A 16 18.14 16.43 -8.55
CA SER A 16 17.25 15.91 -9.62
C SER A 16 17.44 14.42 -9.96
N GLY A 17 18.41 13.75 -9.35
CA GLY A 17 18.67 12.31 -9.55
C GLY A 17 17.77 11.39 -8.69
N PRO A 18 17.75 10.07 -8.97
CA PRO A 18 16.94 9.09 -8.23
C PRO A 18 17.11 9.16 -6.71
N ALA A 19 18.34 9.41 -6.24
CA ALA A 19 18.64 9.59 -4.83
C ALA A 19 18.00 10.83 -4.20
N GLY A 20 17.85 11.92 -4.96
CA GLY A 20 17.18 13.14 -4.51
C GLY A 20 15.65 12.99 -4.48
N ALA A 21 15.07 12.21 -5.40
CA ALA A 21 13.67 11.84 -5.37
C ALA A 21 13.32 11.02 -4.11
N ILE A 22 14.19 10.07 -3.73
CA ILE A 22 14.03 9.27 -2.50
C ILE A 22 14.12 10.16 -1.26
N LYS A 23 15.11 11.07 -1.19
CA LYS A 23 15.27 11.98 -0.05
C LYS A 23 14.08 12.95 0.10
N SER A 24 13.55 13.45 -1.01
CA SER A 24 12.35 14.32 -1.02
C SER A 24 11.09 13.56 -0.61
N PHE A 25 10.99 12.27 -0.97
CA PHE A 25 9.91 11.38 -0.54
C PHE A 25 9.91 11.16 0.98
N PHE A 26 11.06 10.83 1.59
CA PHE A 26 11.14 10.69 3.05
C PHE A 26 10.88 12.02 3.78
N LYS A 27 11.36 13.14 3.23
CA LYS A 27 11.04 14.46 3.79
C LYS A 27 9.54 14.77 3.75
N ALA A 28 8.85 14.39 2.67
CA ALA A 28 7.40 14.53 2.56
C ALA A 28 6.62 13.54 3.44
N LEU A 29 7.20 12.37 3.73
CA LEU A 29 6.62 11.35 4.61
C LEU A 29 6.59 11.81 6.08
N PHE A 30 7.56 12.63 6.50
CA PHE A 30 7.66 13.19 7.86
C PHE A 30 7.25 14.67 7.95
N ASP A 31 6.58 15.22 6.93
CA ASP A 31 6.03 16.57 6.98
C ASP A 31 4.66 16.58 7.66
N PHE A 32 4.66 16.74 8.98
CA PHE A 32 3.45 16.79 9.82
C PHE A 32 2.66 18.11 9.69
N SER A 33 3.08 19.05 8.82
CA SER A 33 2.40 20.34 8.64
C SER A 33 1.21 20.28 7.66
N PHE A 34 1.06 19.23 6.85
CA PHE A 34 -0.03 19.05 5.86
C PHE A 34 -0.39 20.31 5.04
N LYS A 35 0.58 21.19 4.74
CA LYS A 35 0.33 22.46 4.00
C LYS A 35 0.35 22.32 2.48
N SER A 36 0.71 21.15 1.96
CA SER A 36 0.74 20.83 0.54
C SER A 36 -0.26 19.72 0.25
N PHE A 37 -1.01 19.82 -0.85
CA PHE A 37 -1.99 18.84 -1.36
C PHE A 37 -1.33 17.52 -1.81
N VAL A 38 -0.56 16.92 -0.90
CA VAL A 38 0.18 15.65 -1.02
C VAL A 38 -0.76 14.45 -0.89
N SER A 39 -1.98 14.66 -0.41
CA SER A 39 -3.05 13.69 -0.16
C SER A 39 -3.30 12.69 -1.29
N ARG A 40 -3.34 13.14 -2.56
CA ARG A 40 -3.58 12.24 -3.71
C ARG A 40 -2.34 11.42 -4.11
N ARG A 41 -1.14 11.95 -3.94
CA ARG A 41 0.13 11.27 -4.26
C ARG A 41 0.57 10.31 -3.16
N LEU A 42 0.25 10.63 -1.90
CA LEU A 42 0.51 9.79 -0.73
C LEU A 42 -0.46 8.61 -0.67
N ALA A 43 -1.74 8.80 -1.01
CA ALA A 43 -2.75 7.74 -1.02
C ALA A 43 -2.34 6.54 -1.89
N GLY A 44 -1.72 6.78 -3.04
CA GLY A 44 -1.21 5.70 -3.91
C GLY A 44 -0.08 4.89 -3.26
N ILE A 45 0.83 5.54 -2.54
CA ILE A 45 1.95 4.89 -1.86
C ILE A 45 1.46 4.11 -0.64
N PHE A 46 0.58 4.70 0.15
CA PHE A 46 -0.07 4.01 1.26
C PHE A 46 -0.88 2.80 0.78
N TYR A 47 -1.61 2.94 -0.33
CA TYR A 47 -2.34 1.81 -0.93
C TYR A 47 -1.38 0.70 -1.38
N ALA A 48 -0.28 1.03 -2.05
CA ALA A 48 0.69 0.03 -2.49
C ALA A 48 1.33 -0.71 -1.31
N VAL A 49 1.72 0.01 -0.25
CA VAL A 49 2.27 -0.59 0.97
C VAL A 49 1.22 -1.45 1.67
N ALA A 50 -0.01 -0.94 1.84
CA ALA A 50 -1.09 -1.67 2.47
C ALA A 50 -1.43 -2.95 1.69
N LEU A 51 -1.48 -2.88 0.35
CA LEU A 51 -1.71 -4.03 -0.51
C LEU A 51 -0.59 -5.07 -0.38
N ALA A 52 0.67 -4.64 -0.35
CA ALA A 52 1.81 -5.52 -0.15
C ALA A 52 1.76 -6.21 1.23
N LEU A 53 1.41 -5.47 2.29
CA LEU A 53 1.22 -6.01 3.63
C LEU A 53 0.04 -6.97 3.70
N THR A 54 -1.08 -6.67 3.03
CA THR A 54 -2.24 -7.58 2.93
C THR A 54 -1.85 -8.88 2.23
N ALA A 55 -1.12 -8.80 1.11
CA ALA A 55 -0.63 -9.98 0.41
C ALA A 55 0.31 -10.82 1.27
N LEU A 56 1.30 -10.18 1.92
CA LEU A 56 2.24 -10.85 2.84
C LEU A 56 1.51 -11.48 4.02
N GLY A 57 0.58 -10.77 4.63
CA GLY A 57 -0.25 -11.27 5.73
C GLY A 57 -1.10 -12.47 5.31
N GLY A 58 -1.66 -12.46 4.11
CA GLY A 58 -2.39 -13.61 3.56
C GLY A 58 -1.51 -14.83 3.33
N ILE A 59 -0.29 -14.64 2.84
CA ILE A 59 0.69 -15.73 2.68
C ILE A 59 1.03 -16.34 4.04
N ILE A 60 1.36 -15.51 5.03
CA ILE A 60 1.68 -15.96 6.39
C ILE A 60 0.48 -16.70 6.99
N TRP A 61 -0.72 -16.14 6.85
CA TRP A 61 -1.94 -16.75 7.37
C TRP A 61 -2.23 -18.10 6.72
N PHE A 62 -2.07 -18.21 5.40
CA PHE A 62 -2.21 -19.47 4.68
C PHE A 62 -1.28 -20.55 5.22
N PHE A 63 0.02 -20.28 5.27
CA PHE A 63 0.99 -21.26 5.77
C PHE A 63 0.79 -21.58 7.25
N THR A 64 0.32 -20.62 8.05
CA THR A 64 -0.03 -20.86 9.46
C THR A 64 -1.19 -21.84 9.58
N LEU A 65 -2.24 -21.69 8.77
CA LEU A 65 -3.37 -22.63 8.75
C LEU A 65 -2.96 -24.01 8.25
N ILE A 66 -2.12 -24.09 7.20
CA ILE A 66 -1.61 -25.36 6.70
C ILE A 66 -0.77 -26.07 7.77
N ALA A 67 0.17 -25.37 8.41
CA ALA A 67 0.99 -25.93 9.49
C ALA A 67 0.13 -26.36 10.68
N GLY A 68 -0.86 -25.55 11.08
CA GLY A 68 -1.82 -25.88 12.13
C GLY A 68 -2.62 -27.14 11.80
N GLY A 69 -3.15 -27.24 10.58
CA GLY A 69 -3.91 -28.40 10.13
C GLY A 69 -3.08 -29.69 10.08
N ILE A 70 -1.81 -29.61 9.66
CA ILE A 70 -0.87 -30.74 9.70
C ILE A 70 -0.60 -31.16 11.15
N ALA A 71 -0.37 -30.20 12.05
CA ALA A 71 -0.16 -30.49 13.47
C ALA A 71 -1.38 -31.16 14.11
N THR A 72 -2.60 -30.72 13.76
CA THR A 72 -3.85 -31.37 14.20
C THR A 72 -3.99 -32.77 13.60
N LEU A 73 -3.58 -32.99 12.34
CA LEU A 73 -3.59 -34.32 11.74
C LEU A 73 -2.67 -35.30 12.49
N ALA A 74 -1.53 -34.80 12.98
CA ALA A 74 -0.56 -35.59 13.72
C ALA A 74 -0.96 -35.91 15.18
N SER A 75 -2.05 -35.34 15.69
CA SER A 75 -2.44 -35.47 17.10
C SER A 75 -3.31 -36.70 17.42
N GLY A 76 -3.50 -37.63 16.48
CA GLY A 76 -4.26 -38.87 16.68
C GLY A 76 -5.60 -38.92 15.95
N SER A 77 -6.42 -39.94 16.23
CA SER A 77 -7.67 -40.26 15.50
C SER A 77 -8.66 -39.10 15.48
N ASP A 78 -8.81 -38.40 16.59
CA ASP A 78 -9.79 -37.32 16.74
C ASP A 78 -9.33 -36.05 16.02
N GLY A 79 -8.02 -35.85 15.91
CA GLY A 79 -7.42 -34.72 15.19
C GLY A 79 -7.43 -34.89 13.67
N ALA A 80 -7.56 -36.13 13.17
CA ALA A 80 -7.49 -36.42 11.74
C ALA A 80 -8.58 -35.69 10.93
N PHE A 81 -9.83 -35.75 11.39
CA PHE A 81 -10.95 -35.09 10.71
C PHE A 81 -10.79 -33.56 10.71
N PHE A 82 -10.47 -32.97 11.86
CA PHE A 82 -10.31 -31.52 11.99
C PHE A 82 -9.09 -31.00 11.23
N GLY A 83 -7.97 -31.73 11.22
CA GLY A 83 -6.77 -31.36 10.47
C GLY A 83 -7.05 -31.25 8.97
N VAL A 84 -7.78 -32.22 8.40
CA VAL A 84 -8.20 -32.16 6.99
C VAL A 84 -9.12 -30.97 6.73
N LEU A 85 -10.11 -30.72 7.60
CA LEU A 85 -11.01 -29.58 7.45
C LEU A 85 -10.28 -28.24 7.50
N ILE A 86 -9.29 -28.08 8.38
CA ILE A 86 -8.49 -26.86 8.48
C ILE A 86 -7.70 -26.62 7.19
N ILE A 87 -7.05 -27.67 6.66
CA ILE A 87 -6.26 -27.57 5.42
C ILE A 87 -7.15 -27.21 4.25
N LEU A 88 -8.25 -27.93 4.03
CA LEU A 88 -9.19 -27.65 2.94
C LEU A 88 -9.86 -26.28 3.10
N GLY A 89 -10.21 -25.93 4.34
CA GLY A 89 -10.75 -24.63 4.69
C GLY A 89 -9.79 -23.49 4.36
N ALA A 90 -8.47 -23.66 4.55
CA ALA A 90 -7.48 -22.64 4.24
C ALA A 90 -7.48 -22.23 2.75
N PHE A 91 -7.70 -23.17 1.83
CA PHE A 91 -7.79 -22.89 0.39
C PHE A 91 -9.03 -22.06 0.00
N ILE A 92 -10.04 -22.00 0.86
CA ILE A 92 -11.27 -21.25 0.59
C ILE A 92 -11.28 -19.94 1.40
N ILE A 93 -11.03 -20.05 2.70
CA ILE A 93 -11.11 -18.94 3.65
C ILE A 93 -10.01 -17.91 3.40
N VAL A 94 -8.79 -18.32 3.05
CA VAL A 94 -7.70 -17.35 2.86
C VAL A 94 -7.90 -16.50 1.60
N PRO A 95 -8.19 -17.07 0.41
CA PRO A 95 -8.48 -16.27 -0.77
C PRO A 95 -9.70 -15.36 -0.58
N LEU A 96 -10.77 -15.88 0.06
CA LEU A 96 -11.96 -15.09 0.34
C LEU A 96 -11.67 -13.93 1.30
N GLY A 97 -10.92 -14.19 2.38
CA GLY A 97 -10.51 -13.18 3.34
C GLY A 97 -9.60 -12.11 2.72
N LEU A 98 -8.65 -12.52 1.88
CA LEU A 98 -7.81 -11.59 1.11
C LEU A 98 -8.64 -10.73 0.15
N PHE A 99 -9.58 -11.32 -0.57
CA PHE A 99 -10.47 -10.59 -1.47
C PHE A 99 -11.26 -9.51 -0.71
N VAL A 100 -11.87 -9.87 0.41
CA VAL A 100 -12.61 -8.92 1.26
C VAL A 100 -11.67 -7.84 1.82
N ALA A 101 -10.48 -8.21 2.30
CA ALA A 101 -9.51 -7.24 2.82
C ALA A 101 -9.10 -6.20 1.77
N VAL A 102 -8.86 -6.62 0.52
CA VAL A 102 -8.52 -5.72 -0.59
C VAL A 102 -9.70 -4.80 -0.94
N LEU A 103 -10.93 -5.34 -0.97
CA LEU A 103 -12.12 -4.53 -1.22
C LEU A 103 -12.30 -3.45 -0.14
N LEU A 104 -12.17 -3.82 1.14
CA LEU A 104 -12.24 -2.87 2.23
C LEU A 104 -11.14 -1.81 2.12
N LEU A 105 -9.89 -2.22 1.88
CA LEU A 105 -8.78 -1.30 1.69
C LEU A 105 -9.08 -0.27 0.58
N ARG A 106 -9.67 -0.72 -0.53
CA ARG A 106 -10.08 0.16 -1.63
C ARG A 106 -11.14 1.18 -1.18
N VAL A 107 -12.23 0.71 -0.57
CA VAL A 107 -13.32 1.58 -0.11
C VAL A 107 -12.81 2.60 0.91
N TRP A 108 -11.93 2.19 1.82
CA TRP A 108 -11.31 3.06 2.80
C TRP A 108 -10.47 4.18 2.17
N ILE A 109 -9.61 3.85 1.19
CA ILE A 109 -8.78 4.85 0.52
C ILE A 109 -9.64 5.78 -0.35
N GLU A 110 -10.61 5.25 -1.10
CA GLU A 110 -11.54 6.05 -1.91
C GLU A 110 -12.33 7.02 -1.03
N ALA A 111 -12.81 6.58 0.14
CA ALA A 111 -13.52 7.43 1.09
C ALA A 111 -12.63 8.59 1.60
N ILE A 112 -11.38 8.31 1.98
CA ILE A 112 -10.44 9.35 2.42
C ILE A 112 -10.17 10.36 1.30
N VAL A 113 -9.93 9.89 0.08
CA VAL A 113 -9.69 10.77 -1.07
C VAL A 113 -10.93 11.63 -1.38
N ALA A 114 -12.12 11.05 -1.32
CA ALA A 114 -13.37 11.78 -1.52
C ALA A 114 -13.59 12.87 -0.46
N LEU A 115 -13.33 12.57 0.81
CA LEU A 115 -13.44 13.54 1.90
C LEU A 115 -12.47 14.72 1.72
N ILE A 116 -11.23 14.43 1.31
CA ILE A 116 -10.22 15.47 1.05
C ILE A 116 -10.65 16.35 -0.14
N ALA A 117 -11.15 15.75 -1.22
CA ALA A 117 -11.66 16.49 -2.37
C ALA A 117 -12.85 17.41 -2.01
N VAL A 118 -13.74 16.96 -1.12
CA VAL A 118 -14.85 17.78 -0.60
C VAL A 118 -14.33 18.95 0.24
N ALA A 119 -13.34 18.72 1.10
CA ALA A 119 -12.71 19.77 1.89
C ALA A 119 -12.02 20.82 1.01
N GLU A 120 -11.33 20.38 -0.04
CA GLU A 120 -10.70 21.23 -1.06
C GLU A 120 -11.72 22.12 -1.78
N ASN A 121 -12.81 21.54 -2.28
CA ASN A 121 -13.88 22.28 -2.94
C ASN A 121 -14.60 23.26 -2.01
N THR A 122 -14.80 22.89 -0.74
CA THR A 122 -15.45 23.79 0.23
C THR A 122 -14.54 24.98 0.57
N ALA A 123 -13.22 24.76 0.64
CA ALA A 123 -12.26 25.83 0.90
C ALA A 123 -12.14 26.83 -0.26
N SER A 124 -12.28 26.38 -1.50
CA SER A 124 -12.21 27.26 -2.68
C SER A 124 -13.43 28.17 -2.83
N LEU A 125 -14.63 27.72 -2.42
CA LEU A 125 -15.86 28.51 -2.44
C LEU A 125 -15.89 29.66 -1.42
N ARG A 126 -14.99 29.64 -0.42
CA ARG A 126 -14.91 30.67 0.64
C ARG A 126 -13.95 31.83 0.28
N LYS A 127 -13.23 31.75 -0.84
CA LYS A 127 -12.41 32.84 -1.37
C LYS A 127 -13.15 33.57 -2.47
#